data_AF-A0A399WJL1-F1
#
_entry.id   AF-A0A399WJL1-F1
#
_cell.length_a   1.000
_cell.length_b   1.000
_cell.length_c   1.000
_cell.angle_alpha   90.00
_cell.angle_beta   90.00
_cell.angle_gamma   90.00
#
_symmetry.space_group_name_H-M   'P 1'
#
loop_
_entity.id
_entity.type
_entity.pdbx_description
1 polymer ?
#
loop_
_entity_poly.entity_id
_entity_poly.type
_entity_poly.pdbx_seq_one_letter_code
_entity_poly.pdbx_strand_id
1 'polypeptide(L)' 'MGRILSEHKNIPIIINTAYGGYTDNFLMWSADAYIIKSSDLSELKNKIKELLDKIECNNAS' A
#
# COMPACT_ATOMS: atom_id res chain seq x y z
N MET A 1 7.27 13.60 -3.96
CA MET A 1 6.43 12.67 -3.17
C MET A 1 5.58 13.37 -2.11
N GLY A 2 5.98 14.54 -1.58
CA GLY A 2 5.19 15.25 -0.57
C GLY A 2 3.81 15.78 -1.01
N ARG A 3 3.56 16.05 -2.31
CA ARG A 3 2.24 16.53 -2.77
C ARG A 3 1.15 15.46 -2.70
N ILE A 4 1.45 14.24 -3.16
CA ILE A 4 0.47 13.15 -3.20
C ILE A 4 0.03 12.73 -1.79
N LEU A 5 0.98 12.64 -0.86
CA LEU A 5 0.70 12.34 0.55
C LEU A 5 -0.07 13.47 1.27
N SER A 6 0.11 14.72 0.83
CA SER A 6 -0.54 15.88 1.47
C SER A 6 -1.95 16.14 0.95
N GLU A 7 -2.25 15.78 -0.31
CA GLU A 7 -3.59 15.96 -0.90
C GLU A 7 -4.51 14.75 -0.69
N HIS A 8 -3.95 13.56 -0.42
CA HIS A 8 -4.70 12.31 -0.33
C HIS A 8 -4.33 11.50 0.93
N LYS A 9 -4.61 12.05 2.11
CA LYS A 9 -4.35 11.36 3.41
C LYS A 9 -5.17 10.07 3.61
N ASN A 10 -6.24 9.88 2.86
CA ASN A 10 -7.15 8.73 3.00
C ASN A 10 -6.98 7.68 1.88
N ILE A 11 -6.01 7.83 0.98
CA ILE A 11 -5.81 6.85 -0.09
C ILE A 11 -4.72 5.86 0.35
N PRO A 12 -5.02 4.55 0.41
CA PRO A 12 -4.05 3.54 0.80
C PRO A 12 -2.99 3.39 -0.29
N ILE A 13 -1.73 3.30 0.10
CA ILE A 13 -0.60 3.22 -0.83
C ILE A 13 0.03 1.83 -0.75
N ILE A 14 0.02 1.11 -1.88
CA ILE A 14 0.70 -0.18 -2.02
C ILE A 14 1.90 -0.01 -2.96
N ILE A 15 3.08 -0.40 -2.50
CA ILE A 15 4.30 -0.44 -3.32
C ILE A 15 4.51 -1.88 -3.78
N ASN A 16 4.46 -2.12 -5.10
CA ASN A 16 4.73 -3.42 -5.71
C ASN A 16 6.05 -3.37 -6.50
N THR A 17 7.09 -4.09 -6.07
CA THR A 17 8.43 -4.00 -6.66
C THR A 17 9.12 -5.34 -6.84
N ALA A 18 9.86 -5.52 -7.93
CA ALA A 18 10.63 -6.74 -8.19
C ALA A 18 11.91 -6.87 -7.34
N TYR A 19 12.22 -5.85 -6.52
CA TYR A 19 13.46 -5.79 -5.75
C TYR A 19 13.19 -6.06 -4.26
N GLY A 20 13.50 -7.28 -3.81
CA GLY A 20 13.34 -7.72 -2.40
C GLY A 20 14.15 -6.93 -1.38
N GLY A 21 15.25 -6.31 -1.80
CA GLY A 21 16.29 -5.80 -0.91
C GLY A 21 16.27 -4.29 -0.64
N TYR A 22 15.26 -3.55 -1.10
CA TYR A 22 15.20 -2.09 -0.90
C TYR A 22 14.40 -1.72 0.36
N THR A 23 14.71 -2.39 1.47
CA THR A 23 14.01 -2.27 2.76
C THR A 23 14.39 -1.03 3.56
N ASP A 24 15.37 -0.25 3.10
CA ASP A 24 15.91 0.91 3.83
C ASP A 24 15.30 2.26 3.40
N ASN A 25 14.36 2.25 2.44
CA ASN A 25 13.85 3.49 1.89
C ASN A 25 12.65 3.99 2.69
N PHE A 26 12.67 5.26 3.09
CA PHE A 26 11.62 6.04 3.75
C PHE A 26 10.18 5.82 3.21
N LEU A 27 10.06 5.42 1.94
CA LEU A 27 8.81 5.03 1.31
C LEU A 27 8.12 3.82 1.96
N MET A 28 8.88 2.86 2.48
CA MET A 28 8.35 1.61 3.02
C MET A 28 7.63 1.82 4.36
N TRP A 29 8.08 2.78 5.18
CA TRP A 29 7.39 3.19 6.40
C TRP A 29 6.15 4.06 6.13
N SER A 30 6.10 4.69 4.97
CA SER A 30 5.02 5.60 4.58
C SER A 30 3.90 4.92 3.79
N ALA A 31 4.09 3.67 3.37
CA ALA A 31 3.12 2.90 2.59
C ALA A 31 2.37 1.90 3.48
N ASP A 32 1.08 1.69 3.19
CA ASP A 32 0.26 0.72 3.90
C ASP A 32 0.66 -0.73 3.62
N ALA A 33 1.25 -0.98 2.45
CA ALA A 33 1.76 -2.30 2.10
C ALA A 33 2.95 -2.23 1.12
N TYR A 34 3.84 -3.20 1.28
CA TYR A 34 4.98 -3.45 0.39
C TYR A 34 4.91 -4.90 -0.08
N ILE A 35 4.84 -5.10 -1.39
CA ILE A 35 4.66 -6.41 -2.01
C ILE A 35 5.79 -6.62 -3.01
N ILE A 36 6.41 -7.80 -2.96
CA ILE A 36 7.39 -8.18 -3.98
C ILE A 36 6.65 -8.64 -5.21
N LYS A 37 7.02 -8.08 -6.35
CA LYS A 37 6.47 -8.43 -7.65
C LYS A 37 6.73 -9.92 -7.89
N SER A 38 5.65 -10.68 -7.79
CA SER A 38 5.60 -12.09 -8.08
C SER A 38 4.79 -12.34 -9.35
N SER A 39 4.93 -13.53 -9.93
CA SER A 39 4.04 -14.01 -10.99
C SER A 39 2.64 -14.30 -10.44
N ASP A 40 2.52 -14.62 -9.15
CA ASP A 40 1.25 -14.73 -8.45
C ASP A 40 0.77 -13.36 -7.97
N LEU A 41 -0.46 -13.00 -8.35
CA LEU A 41 -1.10 -11.72 -7.98
C LEU A 41 -2.07 -11.88 -6.80
N SER A 42 -2.14 -13.06 -6.20
CA SER A 42 -3.11 -13.35 -5.14
C SER A 42 -2.82 -12.49 -3.90
N GLU A 43 -1.54 -12.32 -3.55
CA GLU A 43 -1.11 -11.45 -2.45
C GLU A 43 -1.54 -10.00 -2.67
N LEU A 44 -1.29 -9.45 -3.87
CA LEU A 44 -1.70 -8.09 -4.23
C LEU A 44 -3.21 -7.90 -4.13
N LYS A 45 -3.99 -8.82 -4.70
CA LYS A 45 -5.45 -8.75 -4.69
C LYS A 45 -6.02 -8.83 -3.28
N ASN A 46 -5.48 -9.71 -2.44
CA ASN A 46 -5.89 -9.83 -1.06
C ASN A 46 -5.60 -8.53 -0.29
N LYS A 47 -4.42 -7.94 -0.51
CA LYS A 47 -4.04 -6.70 0.16
C LYS A 47 -4.92 -5.52 -0.21
N ILE A 48 -5.28 -5.42 -1.49
CA ILE A 48 -6.23 -4.41 -1.97
C ILE A 48 -7.58 -4.55 -1.24
N LYS A 49 -8.12 -5.78 -1.14
CA LYS A 49 -9.38 -6.02 -0.41
C LYS A 49 -9.28 -5.61 1.06
N GLU A 50 -8.24 -6.04 1.77
CA GLU A 50 -8.04 -5.67 3.18
C GLU A 50 -8.01 -4.16 3.40
N LEU A 51 -7.35 -3.42 2.50
CA LEU A 51 -7.23 -1.96 2.61
C LEU A 51 -8.55 -1.26 2.29
N LEU A 52 -9.32 -1.76 1.32
CA LEU A 52 -10.65 -1.25 1.02
C LEU A 52 -11.63 -1.48 2.18
N ASP A 53 -11.65 -2.69 2.76
CA ASP A 53 -12.46 -3.01 3.94
C ASP A 53 -12.16 -2.06 5.12
N LYS A 54 -10.88 -1.74 5.36
CA LYS A 54 -10.47 -0.78 6.40
C LYS A 54 -11.01 0.63 6.13
N ILE A 55 -11.05 1.06 4.87
CA ILE A 55 -11.58 2.37 4.49
C ILE A 55 -13.09 2.40 4.66
N GLU A 56 -13.80 1.36 4.23
CA GLU A 56 -15.25 1.28 4.39
C GLU A 56 -15.66 1.30 5.87
N CYS A 57 -14.93 0.59 6.75
CA CYS A 57 -15.18 0.62 8.19
C CYS A 57 -14.91 2.00 8.83
N ASN A 58 -13.84 2.68 8.42
CA ASN A 58 -13.51 4.03 8.93
C ASN A 58 -14.52 5.10 8.50
N ASN A 59 -15.18 4.95 7.36
CA ASN A 59 -16.21 5.90 6.90
C ASN A 59 -17.61 5.60 7.47
N ALA A 60 -17.80 4.43 8.08
CA ALA A 60 -19.06 4.01 8.70
C ALA A 60 -19.17 4.38 10.19
N SER A 61 -18.18 5.11 10.75
CA SER A 61 -18.14 5.57 12.15
C SER A 61 -18.42 7.06 12.29
#